data_AF-A0A833PCJ7-F1
#
_entry.id   AF-A0A833PCJ7-F1
#
_cell.length_a   1.000
_cell.length_b   1.000
_cell.length_c   1.000
_cell.angle_alpha   90.00
_cell.angle_beta   90.00
_cell.angle_gamma   90.00
#
_symmetry.space_group_name_H-M   'P 1'
#
loop_
_entity.id
_entity.type
_entity.pdbx_description
1 polymer ?
#
loop_
_entity_poly.entity_id
_entity_poly.type
_entity_poly.pdbx_seq_one_letter_code
_entity_poly.pdbx_strand_id
1 'polypeptide(L)'
;MSLLRRWFDPIRSSWFYQKPIRQEVLSTEQGLSIYLRLDDVYSYLAVQQLTQLDDILTDDLKPLKVIISNTSAEPPNGMTIDEWRNYCLEDAKILANQHRFSYDDEKPEQPTPEALQQVEIILRNTPLTGQNFLYLLEDVFHMLWQQQYGKLRTLFVMASQHQKPQNFPERIFSQIPILESYFEFGGRKYHAVDDLLRLTRRLKQQKLLIGNPIFLINHIEWREHLMSDAEELAEIQAMHPELDLYIALEDPISWLLLAYIKEELANYYNIQLNVYPLSYHGRDAFDWSLATRLSKRSEVKFTPFCRPTAESTF
;
A
#
# COMPACT_ATOMS: atom_id res chain seq x y z
N MET A 1 8.83 -1.22 -15.63
CA MET A 1 8.00 -2.19 -14.87
C MET A 1 7.03 -1.58 -13.83
N SER A 2 6.83 -0.25 -13.82
CA SER A 2 5.84 0.46 -12.95
C SER A 2 4.39 0.42 -13.49
N LEU A 3 4.22 0.37 -14.81
CA LEU A 3 2.93 0.49 -15.50
C LEU A 3 1.95 -0.65 -15.19
N LEU A 4 2.49 -1.86 -14.99
CA LEU A 4 1.68 -3.07 -14.79
C LEU A 4 1.08 -3.12 -13.39
N ARG A 5 1.86 -2.79 -12.35
CA ARG A 5 1.40 -2.91 -10.94
C ARG A 5 0.10 -2.15 -10.68
N ARG A 6 -0.09 -1.00 -11.32
CA ARG A 6 -1.27 -0.12 -11.21
C ARG A 6 -2.54 -0.67 -11.87
N TRP A 7 -2.40 -1.41 -12.97
CA TRP A 7 -3.54 -2.07 -13.64
C TRP A 7 -3.97 -3.34 -12.90
N PHE A 8 -3.01 -4.02 -12.26
CA PHE A 8 -3.24 -5.24 -11.48
C PHE A 8 -3.55 -4.98 -10.00
N ASP A 9 -3.74 -3.74 -9.56
CA ASP A 9 -4.10 -3.38 -8.18
C ASP A 9 -5.40 -4.08 -7.66
N PRO A 10 -6.47 -4.29 -8.47
CA PRO A 10 -7.59 -5.13 -8.05
C PRO A 10 -7.30 -6.64 -8.07
N ILE A 11 -6.17 -7.07 -8.64
CA ILE A 11 -5.81 -8.47 -8.91
C ILE A 11 -4.74 -8.97 -7.91
N ARG A 12 -3.90 -8.08 -7.38
CA ARG A 12 -2.85 -8.38 -6.39
C ARG A 12 -3.35 -8.69 -4.98
N SER A 13 -4.64 -8.91 -4.80
CA SER A 13 -5.12 -9.62 -3.60
C SER A 13 -5.27 -11.10 -3.90
N SER A 14 -4.14 -11.81 -3.79
CA SER A 14 -4.14 -13.23 -3.36
C SER A 14 -4.97 -13.45 -2.08
N TRP A 15 -5.30 -12.35 -1.37
CA TRP A 15 -6.27 -12.20 -0.27
C TRP A 15 -7.76 -12.42 -0.60
N PHE A 16 -8.17 -12.67 -1.85
CA PHE A 16 -9.60 -12.84 -2.17
C PHE A 16 -10.16 -14.23 -1.90
N TYR A 17 -9.32 -15.28 -1.88
CA TYR A 17 -9.79 -16.67 -1.78
C TYR A 17 -10.03 -17.15 -0.34
N GLN A 18 -9.67 -16.36 0.67
CA GLN A 18 -9.99 -16.64 2.07
C GLN A 18 -10.54 -15.37 2.74
N LYS A 19 -11.82 -15.08 2.57
CA LYS A 19 -12.49 -14.05 3.38
C LYS A 19 -13.42 -14.69 4.42
N PRO A 20 -13.23 -14.42 5.72
CA PRO A 20 -14.31 -14.54 6.68
C PRO A 20 -15.46 -13.61 6.26
N ILE A 21 -16.69 -13.99 6.65
CA ILE A 21 -17.94 -13.31 6.34
C ILE A 21 -17.77 -11.79 6.46
N ARG A 22 -18.20 -11.03 5.44
CA ARG A 22 -18.09 -9.57 5.42
C ARG A 22 -18.86 -8.97 6.59
N GLN A 23 -18.15 -8.59 7.64
CA GLN A 23 -18.65 -7.60 8.59
C GLN A 23 -18.65 -6.22 7.92
N GLU A 24 -19.84 -5.64 7.78
CA GLU A 24 -20.08 -4.30 7.24
C GLU A 24 -19.57 -3.21 8.19
N VAL A 25 -19.71 -3.43 9.49
CA VAL A 25 -19.22 -2.56 10.57
C VAL A 25 -18.07 -3.27 11.28
N LEU A 26 -16.95 -2.56 11.47
CA LEU A 26 -15.80 -3.06 12.20
C LEU A 26 -15.78 -2.43 13.58
N SER A 27 -15.26 -3.15 14.58
CA SER A 27 -15.13 -2.61 15.92
C SER A 27 -14.15 -1.45 15.95
N THR A 28 -14.53 -0.37 16.64
CA THR A 28 -13.69 0.80 16.94
C THR A 28 -13.01 0.69 18.31
N GLU A 29 -13.29 -0.35 19.11
CA GLU A 29 -12.75 -0.50 20.48
C GLU A 29 -11.22 -0.48 20.54
N GLN A 30 -10.57 -1.01 19.51
CA GLN A 30 -9.10 -1.05 19.42
C GLN A 30 -8.51 0.22 18.78
N GLY A 31 -9.34 1.13 18.27
CA GLY A 31 -8.92 2.31 17.51
C GLY A 31 -8.34 1.95 16.14
N LEU A 32 -7.60 2.90 15.57
CA LEU A 32 -6.78 2.70 14.39
C LEU A 32 -5.31 2.59 14.79
N SER A 33 -4.63 1.57 14.29
CA SER A 33 -3.21 1.32 14.56
C SER A 33 -2.41 1.33 13.26
N ILE A 34 -1.17 1.80 13.30
CA ILE A 34 -0.19 1.63 12.22
C ILE A 34 1.04 0.91 12.73
N TYR A 35 1.52 -0.04 11.93
CA TYR A 35 2.70 -0.84 12.17
C TYR A 35 3.80 -0.37 11.22
N LEU A 36 4.93 0.05 11.79
CA LEU A 36 6.06 0.65 11.09
C LEU A 36 7.36 -0.05 11.45
N ARG A 37 8.34 0.01 10.54
CA ARG A 37 9.74 -0.36 10.77
C ARG A 37 10.63 0.82 10.37
N LEU A 38 11.67 1.09 11.15
CA LEU A 38 12.55 2.24 10.86
C LEU A 38 13.41 2.03 9.60
N ASP A 39 13.74 0.78 9.30
CA ASP A 39 14.47 0.32 8.11
C ASP A 39 13.53 -0.21 7.00
N ASP A 40 12.25 0.17 7.04
CA ASP A 40 11.30 -0.09 5.96
C ASP A 40 10.98 1.19 5.20
N VAL A 41 11.21 1.17 3.90
CA VAL A 41 10.97 2.32 3.03
C VAL A 41 9.47 2.61 2.88
N TYR A 42 8.60 1.59 2.94
CA TYR A 42 7.16 1.82 2.91
C TYR A 42 6.67 2.47 4.20
N SER A 43 7.35 2.24 5.32
CA SER A 43 7.12 2.97 6.56
C SER A 43 7.47 4.45 6.39
N TYR A 44 8.56 4.77 5.70
CA TYR A 44 8.92 6.16 5.36
C TYR A 44 7.88 6.86 4.48
N LEU A 45 7.36 6.17 3.47
CA LEU A 45 6.30 6.74 2.65
C LEU A 45 5.00 6.92 3.44
N ALA A 46 4.64 5.95 4.28
CA ALA A 46 3.42 5.99 5.08
C ALA A 46 3.41 7.14 6.10
N VAL A 47 4.54 7.45 6.75
CA VAL A 47 4.58 8.50 7.79
C VAL A 47 4.21 9.89 7.25
N GLN A 48 4.50 10.17 5.98
CA GLN A 48 4.20 11.45 5.32
C GLN A 48 2.68 11.72 5.16
N GLN A 49 1.83 10.72 5.43
CA GLN A 49 0.38 10.84 5.33
C GLN A 49 -0.33 10.80 6.69
N LEU A 50 0.38 10.50 7.78
CA LEU A 50 -0.26 10.22 9.08
C LEU A 50 -0.83 11.46 9.74
N THR A 51 -0.16 12.60 9.59
CA THR A 51 -0.63 13.90 10.11
C THR A 51 -1.97 14.27 9.47
N GLN A 52 -2.03 14.20 8.14
CA GLN A 52 -3.25 14.43 7.38
C GLN A 52 -4.35 13.42 7.71
N LEU A 53 -4.00 12.14 7.87
CA LEU A 53 -4.96 11.11 8.25
C LEU A 53 -5.54 11.38 9.65
N ASP A 54 -4.69 11.63 10.64
CA ASP A 54 -5.11 11.91 12.01
C ASP A 54 -6.03 13.13 12.08
N ASP A 55 -5.74 14.20 11.33
CA ASP A 55 -6.59 15.39 11.26
C ASP A 55 -8.03 15.10 10.87
N ILE A 56 -8.26 14.12 9.98
CA ILE A 56 -9.59 13.79 9.50
C ILE A 56 -10.26 12.64 10.26
N LEU A 57 -9.61 12.02 11.25
CA LEU A 57 -10.23 10.99 12.09
C LEU A 57 -11.22 11.60 13.10
N THR A 58 -12.26 10.84 13.43
CA THR A 58 -13.13 11.13 14.58
C THR A 58 -12.43 10.84 15.90
N ASP A 59 -12.89 11.46 17.00
CA ASP A 59 -12.36 11.23 18.35
C ASP A 59 -12.42 9.76 18.77
N ASP A 60 -13.40 8.99 18.27
CA ASP A 60 -13.51 7.54 18.52
C ASP A 60 -12.30 6.72 18.06
N LEU A 61 -11.53 7.23 17.09
CA LEU A 61 -10.32 6.58 16.58
C LEU A 61 -9.03 7.25 17.04
N LYS A 62 -9.14 8.42 17.69
CA LYS A 62 -7.99 9.16 18.19
C LYS A 62 -7.58 8.70 19.59
N PRO A 63 -6.28 8.78 19.92
CA PRO A 63 -5.16 9.07 19.01
C PRO A 63 -4.84 7.87 18.09
N LEU A 64 -4.30 8.14 16.90
CA LEU A 64 -3.71 7.09 16.06
C LEU A 64 -2.61 6.35 16.84
N LYS A 65 -2.73 5.02 16.96
CA LYS A 65 -1.74 4.19 17.64
C LYS A 65 -0.60 3.86 16.69
N VAL A 66 0.63 4.18 17.09
CA VAL A 66 1.84 3.91 16.31
C VAL A 66 2.63 2.79 16.97
N ILE A 67 2.79 1.68 16.25
CA ILE A 67 3.58 0.52 16.65
C ILE A 67 4.85 0.51 15.81
N ILE A 68 6.00 0.73 16.43
CA ILE A 68 7.30 0.67 15.78
C ILE A 68 7.96 -0.66 16.13
N SER A 69 8.30 -1.45 15.12
CA SER A 69 9.13 -2.64 15.31
C SER A 69 10.52 -2.45 14.75
N ASN A 70 11.45 -3.20 15.33
CA ASN A 70 12.83 -3.39 14.88
C ASN A 70 13.05 -4.81 14.33
N THR A 71 11.99 -5.60 14.15
CA THR A 71 12.07 -6.96 13.60
C THR A 71 11.53 -6.99 12.17
N SER A 72 12.39 -7.34 11.21
CA SER A 72 11.97 -7.63 9.83
C SER A 72 11.37 -9.03 9.75
N ALA A 73 10.25 -9.17 9.03
CA ALA A 73 9.76 -10.48 8.62
C ALA A 73 10.65 -11.09 7.51
N GLU A 74 10.48 -12.38 7.24
CA GLU A 74 11.18 -13.07 6.16
C GLU A 74 10.73 -12.56 4.78
N PRO A 75 11.67 -12.31 3.85
CA PRO A 75 11.34 -11.95 2.48
C PRO A 75 10.46 -13.01 1.78
N PRO A 76 9.55 -12.59 0.88
CA PRO A 76 8.70 -13.51 0.16
C PRO A 76 9.48 -14.32 -0.89
N ASN A 77 8.89 -15.42 -1.33
CA ASN A 77 9.32 -16.20 -2.50
C ASN A 77 10.78 -16.69 -2.48
N GLY A 78 11.38 -16.86 -1.28
CA GLY A 78 12.76 -17.31 -1.14
C GLY A 78 13.81 -16.28 -1.56
N MET A 79 13.43 -15.00 -1.70
CA MET A 79 14.38 -13.92 -1.96
C MET A 79 15.34 -13.76 -0.78
N THR A 80 16.57 -13.34 -1.09
CA THR A 80 17.50 -12.87 -0.06
C THR A 80 17.05 -11.52 0.50
N ILE A 81 17.55 -11.17 1.69
CA ILE A 81 17.23 -9.88 2.34
C ILE A 81 17.66 -8.69 1.45
N ASP A 82 18.81 -8.79 0.80
CA ASP A 82 19.35 -7.72 -0.03
C ASP A 82 18.56 -7.56 -1.34
N GLU A 83 18.16 -8.65 -1.97
CA GLU A 83 17.27 -8.61 -3.16
C GLU A 83 15.93 -7.95 -2.81
N TRP A 84 15.34 -8.32 -1.67
CA TRP A 84 14.09 -7.71 -1.22
C TRP A 84 14.24 -6.23 -0.92
N ARG A 85 15.32 -5.83 -0.24
CA ARG A 85 15.61 -4.41 0.05
C ARG A 85 15.75 -3.60 -1.23
N ASN A 86 16.54 -4.07 -2.18
CA ASN A 86 16.75 -3.39 -3.46
C ASN A 86 15.43 -3.26 -4.24
N TYR A 87 14.64 -4.32 -4.26
CA TYR A 87 13.30 -4.28 -4.85
C TYR A 87 12.41 -3.22 -4.20
N CYS A 88 12.41 -3.12 -2.86
CA CYS A 88 11.59 -2.16 -2.13
C CYS A 88 12.02 -0.71 -2.41
N LEU A 89 13.33 -0.41 -2.44
CA LEU A 89 13.82 0.93 -2.80
C LEU A 89 13.42 1.29 -4.24
N GLU A 90 13.52 0.30 -5.13
CA GLU A 90 12.95 0.24 -6.47
C GLU A 90 11.53 0.80 -6.56
N ASP A 91 10.66 0.09 -5.86
CA ASP A 91 9.24 0.36 -5.89
C ASP A 91 8.88 1.65 -5.17
N ALA A 92 9.57 1.96 -4.08
CA ALA A 92 9.37 3.18 -3.32
C ALA A 92 9.65 4.44 -4.15
N LYS A 93 10.68 4.42 -5.00
CA LYS A 93 10.95 5.52 -5.95
C LYS A 93 9.76 5.76 -6.87
N ILE A 94 9.22 4.67 -7.41
CA ILE A 94 8.04 4.71 -8.26
C ILE A 94 6.88 5.32 -7.47
N LEU A 95 6.54 4.77 -6.29
CA LEU A 95 5.44 5.21 -5.42
C LEU A 95 5.58 6.67 -4.99
N ALA A 96 6.78 7.09 -4.60
CA ALA A 96 7.06 8.44 -4.17
C ALA A 96 6.74 9.46 -5.27
N ASN A 97 7.17 9.20 -6.51
CA ASN A 97 6.82 10.04 -7.65
C ASN A 97 5.30 10.09 -7.88
N GLN A 98 4.58 8.96 -7.76
CA GLN A 98 3.13 8.93 -7.97
C GLN A 98 2.36 9.77 -6.97
N HIS A 99 2.77 9.66 -5.71
CA HIS A 99 2.08 10.25 -4.56
C HIS A 99 2.68 11.60 -4.15
N ARG A 100 3.69 12.07 -4.89
CA ARG A 100 4.49 13.27 -4.60
C ARG A 100 5.06 13.26 -3.18
N PHE A 101 5.49 12.09 -2.73
CA PHE A 101 6.22 11.97 -1.48
C PHE A 101 7.63 12.49 -1.65
N SER A 102 8.20 13.00 -0.55
CA SER A 102 9.61 13.29 -0.47
C SER A 102 10.39 11.97 -0.50
N TYR A 103 11.29 11.81 -1.46
CA TYR A 103 12.15 10.62 -1.58
C TYR A 103 13.47 11.00 -2.26
N ASP A 104 14.57 10.37 -1.86
CA ASP A 104 15.86 10.56 -2.52
C ASP A 104 15.87 9.69 -3.79
N ASP A 105 15.52 10.32 -4.90
CA ASP A 105 15.47 9.66 -6.21
C ASP A 105 16.86 9.36 -6.79
N GLU A 106 17.91 10.04 -6.32
CA GLU A 106 19.27 9.91 -6.86
C GLU A 106 20.01 8.74 -6.24
N LYS A 107 19.97 8.61 -4.91
CA LYS A 107 20.66 7.54 -4.17
C LYS A 107 19.85 7.08 -2.95
N PRO A 108 18.79 6.29 -3.16
CA PRO A 108 18.08 5.68 -2.06
C PRO A 108 18.99 4.66 -1.36
N GLU A 109 19.37 4.95 -0.12
CA GLU A 109 20.23 4.09 0.69
C GLU A 109 19.49 3.59 1.93
N GLN A 110 19.81 2.35 2.33
CA GLN A 110 19.30 1.80 3.58
C GLN A 110 19.91 2.55 4.78
N PRO A 111 19.11 2.89 5.80
CA PRO A 111 19.64 3.52 6.99
C PRO A 111 20.69 2.66 7.70
N THR A 112 21.73 3.31 8.25
CA THR A 112 22.76 2.59 9.00
C THR A 112 22.24 2.08 10.35
N PRO A 113 22.78 0.97 10.88
CA PRO A 113 22.38 0.45 12.20
C PRO A 113 22.51 1.48 13.33
N GLU A 114 23.53 2.33 13.27
CA GLU A 114 23.75 3.41 14.22
C GLU A 114 22.63 4.47 14.16
N ALA A 115 22.23 4.88 12.95
CA ALA A 115 21.15 5.84 12.77
C ALA A 115 19.81 5.27 13.26
N LEU A 116 19.54 3.98 12.98
CA LEU A 116 18.33 3.30 13.48
C LEU A 116 18.24 3.32 15.01
N GLN A 117 19.35 3.04 15.71
CA GLN A 117 19.40 3.12 17.17
C GLN A 117 19.17 4.55 17.68
N GLN A 118 19.77 5.54 17.03
CA GLN A 118 19.60 6.95 17.41
C GLN A 118 18.13 7.38 17.26
N VAL A 119 17.47 7.01 16.16
CA VAL A 119 16.05 7.27 15.92
C VAL A 119 15.16 6.60 16.96
N GLU A 120 15.41 5.33 17.27
CA GLU A 120 14.64 4.63 18.30
C GLU A 120 14.72 5.35 19.65
N ILE A 121 15.91 5.83 20.04
CA ILE A 121 16.11 6.58 21.29
C ILE A 121 15.39 7.93 21.25
N ILE A 122 15.44 8.66 20.12
CA ILE A 122 14.70 9.93 19.96
C ILE A 122 13.20 9.70 20.16
N LEU A 123 12.63 8.70 19.49
CA LEU A 123 11.19 8.41 19.53
C LEU A 123 10.74 7.85 20.87
N ARG A 124 11.60 7.13 21.60
CA ARG A 124 11.31 6.65 22.96
C ARG A 124 11.34 7.75 24.01
N ASN A 125 12.25 8.72 23.87
CA ASN A 125 12.47 9.74 24.91
C ASN A 125 11.62 11.00 24.69
N THR A 126 10.99 11.17 23.53
CA THR A 126 10.21 12.38 23.23
C THR A 126 8.95 12.50 24.11
N PRO A 127 8.70 13.67 24.73
CA PRO A 127 7.47 13.94 25.48
C PRO A 127 6.30 14.37 24.58
N LEU A 128 6.53 14.61 23.28
CA LEU A 128 5.49 15.05 22.35
C LEU A 128 4.39 14.00 22.24
N THR A 129 3.13 14.41 22.10
CA THR A 129 1.95 13.53 22.00
C THR A 129 1.08 13.95 20.81
N GLY A 130 0.17 13.07 20.37
CA GLY A 130 -0.78 13.36 19.29
C GLY A 130 -0.11 13.84 18.02
N GLN A 131 -0.64 14.89 17.41
CA GLN A 131 -0.14 15.44 16.14
C GLN A 131 1.33 15.89 16.20
N ASN A 132 1.77 16.47 17.33
CA ASN A 132 3.17 16.86 17.51
C ASN A 132 4.13 15.67 17.48
N PHE A 133 3.68 14.51 17.97
CA PHE A 133 4.45 13.28 17.84
C PHE A 133 4.49 12.80 16.39
N LEU A 134 3.38 12.89 15.65
CA LEU A 134 3.33 12.48 14.24
C LEU A 134 4.25 13.36 13.36
N TYR A 135 4.32 14.68 13.62
CA TYR A 135 5.29 15.55 12.96
C TYR A 135 6.74 15.16 13.27
N LEU A 136 7.06 14.89 14.54
CA LEU A 136 8.39 14.41 14.90
C LEU A 136 8.72 13.06 14.23
N LEU A 137 7.74 12.16 14.17
CA LEU A 137 7.88 10.87 13.51
C LEU A 137 8.22 11.04 12.03
N GLU A 138 7.47 11.87 11.32
CA GLU A 138 7.72 12.23 9.92
C GLU A 138 9.12 12.85 9.74
N ASP A 139 9.48 13.85 10.55
CA ASP A 139 10.77 14.53 10.50
C ASP A 139 11.95 13.59 10.72
N VAL A 140 11.84 12.69 11.70
CA VAL A 140 12.92 11.76 12.04
C VAL A 140 13.09 10.70 10.95
N PHE A 141 11.98 10.20 10.39
CA PHE A 141 12.03 9.33 9.21
C PHE A 141 12.62 10.05 7.99
N HIS A 142 12.23 11.30 7.76
CA HIS A 142 12.80 12.12 6.69
C HIS A 142 14.32 12.30 6.87
N MET A 143 14.78 12.64 8.08
CA MET A 143 16.21 12.75 8.37
C MET A 143 16.96 11.44 8.18
N LEU A 144 16.33 10.31 8.55
CA LEU A 144 16.90 8.97 8.42
C LEU A 144 17.07 8.56 6.96
N TRP A 145 16.03 8.73 6.15
CA TRP A 145 15.98 8.28 4.74
C TRP A 145 16.61 9.26 3.74
N GLN A 146 16.77 10.54 4.13
CA GLN A 146 17.48 11.57 3.34
C GLN A 146 18.94 11.76 3.80
N GLN A 147 19.48 10.83 4.59
CA GLN A 147 20.87 10.83 5.05
C GLN A 147 21.28 12.11 5.79
N GLN A 148 20.34 12.79 6.46
CA GLN A 148 20.57 14.02 7.22
C GLN A 148 21.15 13.73 8.62
N TYR A 149 22.18 12.88 8.69
CA TYR A 149 22.73 12.34 9.93
C TYR A 149 23.26 13.41 10.90
N GLY A 150 23.67 14.58 10.39
CA GLY A 150 24.08 15.71 11.24
C GLY A 150 22.93 16.28 12.08
N LYS A 151 21.73 16.42 11.49
CA LYS A 151 20.53 16.87 12.23
C LYS A 151 20.06 15.79 13.19
N LEU A 152 20.04 14.54 12.74
CA LEU A 152 19.65 13.37 13.52
C LEU A 152 20.52 13.23 14.77
N ARG A 153 21.84 13.38 14.65
CA ARG A 153 22.77 13.36 15.78
C ARG A 153 22.49 14.46 16.80
N THR A 154 22.16 15.67 16.34
CA THR A 154 21.80 16.79 17.23
C THR A 154 20.55 16.46 18.04
N LEU A 155 19.50 15.98 17.37
CA LEU A 155 18.27 15.54 18.05
C LEU A 155 18.52 14.39 19.02
N PHE A 156 19.35 13.42 18.63
CA PHE A 156 19.73 12.29 19.49
C PHE A 156 20.41 12.76 20.78
N VAL A 157 21.36 13.70 20.69
CA VAL A 157 22.03 14.27 21.87
C VAL A 157 21.01 14.95 22.78
N MET A 158 20.11 15.77 22.21
CA MET A 158 19.05 16.44 22.99
C MET A 158 18.12 15.44 23.68
N ALA A 159 17.66 14.42 22.96
CA ALA A 159 16.78 13.38 23.48
C ALA A 159 17.46 12.48 24.54
N SER A 160 18.77 12.24 24.41
CA SER A 160 19.51 11.38 25.33
C SER A 160 19.94 12.09 26.61
N GLN A 161 20.29 13.38 26.53
CA GLN A 161 20.80 14.14 27.68
C GLN A 161 19.69 14.79 28.51
N HIS A 162 18.59 15.20 27.87
CA HIS A 162 17.57 16.03 28.53
C HIS A 162 16.25 15.30 28.78
N GLN A 163 16.06 14.10 28.22
CA GLN A 163 14.80 13.38 28.31
C GLN A 163 15.00 11.93 28.78
N LYS A 164 13.99 11.41 29.48
CA LYS A 164 13.92 10.01 29.90
C LYS A 164 12.98 9.25 28.98
N PRO A 165 13.09 7.91 28.90
CA PRO A 165 12.12 7.08 28.19
C PRO A 165 10.71 7.38 28.66
N GLN A 166 9.84 7.70 27.72
CA GLN A 166 8.42 7.94 27.94
C GLN A 166 7.65 6.67 27.63
N ASN A 167 6.52 6.48 28.30
CA ASN A 167 5.63 5.35 28.04
C ASN A 167 4.21 5.87 27.83
N PHE A 168 3.71 5.70 26.61
CA PHE A 168 2.41 6.16 26.18
C PHE A 168 1.64 5.02 25.50
N PRO A 169 0.34 4.83 25.77
CA PRO A 169 -0.43 3.72 25.22
C PRO A 169 -0.57 3.77 23.69
N GLU A 170 -0.49 4.96 23.09
CA GLU A 170 -0.57 5.16 21.65
C GLU A 170 0.77 4.99 20.93
N ARG A 171 1.88 4.74 21.64
CA ARG A 171 3.22 4.59 21.06
C ARG A 171 3.92 3.36 21.61
N ILE A 172 3.96 2.32 20.79
CA ILE A 172 4.40 1.00 21.22
C ILE A 172 5.64 0.61 20.45
N PHE A 173 6.69 0.23 21.17
CA PHE A 173 7.88 -0.36 20.57
C PHE A 173 7.84 -1.87 20.77
N SER A 174 7.91 -2.63 19.67
CA SER A 174 7.68 -4.08 19.69
C SER A 174 8.70 -4.86 18.86
N GLN A 175 8.70 -6.18 19.01
CA GLN A 175 9.54 -7.13 18.26
C GLN A 175 8.69 -7.96 17.28
N ILE A 176 7.54 -7.42 16.86
CA ILE A 176 6.63 -8.13 15.96
C ILE A 176 7.25 -8.12 14.56
N PRO A 177 7.37 -9.28 13.88
CA PRO A 177 7.91 -9.31 12.53
C PRO A 177 6.97 -8.56 11.58
N ILE A 178 7.49 -7.49 10.97
CA ILE A 178 6.79 -6.67 9.97
C ILE A 178 7.55 -6.81 8.65
N LEU A 179 6.86 -7.22 7.58
CA LEU A 179 7.44 -7.26 6.23
C LEU A 179 7.44 -5.86 5.60
N GLU A 180 6.26 -5.25 5.57
CA GLU A 180 5.94 -3.92 5.04
C GLU A 180 5.00 -3.21 6.00
N SER A 181 5.00 -1.87 6.00
CA SER A 181 4.09 -1.08 6.82
C SER A 181 2.61 -1.35 6.52
N TYR A 182 1.79 -1.40 7.59
CA TYR A 182 0.35 -1.61 7.44
C TYR A 182 -0.45 -0.92 8.56
N PHE A 183 -1.67 -0.51 8.23
CA PHE A 183 -2.69 -0.15 9.20
C PHE A 183 -3.46 -1.38 9.66
N GLU A 184 -3.89 -1.37 10.92
CA GLU A 184 -4.83 -2.32 11.46
C GLU A 184 -6.08 -1.61 11.98
N PHE A 185 -7.25 -2.06 11.51
CA PHE A 185 -8.55 -1.56 11.95
C PHE A 185 -9.55 -2.71 12.04
N GLY A 186 -10.12 -2.92 13.22
CA GLY A 186 -11.09 -3.99 13.50
C GLY A 186 -10.59 -5.38 13.12
N GLY A 187 -9.32 -5.70 13.45
CA GLY A 187 -8.67 -6.97 13.13
C GLY A 187 -8.35 -7.19 11.65
N ARG A 188 -8.46 -6.16 10.81
CA ARG A 188 -8.07 -6.22 9.39
C ARG A 188 -6.83 -5.38 9.15
N LYS A 189 -5.91 -5.92 8.35
CA LYS A 189 -4.68 -5.23 7.91
C LYS A 189 -4.88 -4.58 6.53
N TYR A 190 -4.27 -3.42 6.33
CA TYR A 190 -4.27 -2.63 5.10
C TYR A 190 -2.83 -2.18 4.85
N HIS A 191 -2.22 -2.53 3.71
CA HIS A 191 -0.88 -2.03 3.38
C HIS A 191 -0.87 -0.49 3.39
N ALA A 192 0.11 0.11 4.06
CA ALA A 192 -0.05 1.50 4.48
C ALA A 192 -0.11 2.48 3.31
N VAL A 193 0.70 2.27 2.27
CA VAL A 193 0.69 3.10 1.06
C VAL A 193 -0.40 2.65 0.09
N ASP A 194 -0.45 1.36 -0.23
CA ASP A 194 -1.33 0.82 -1.29
C ASP A 194 -2.81 0.79 -0.89
N ASP A 195 -3.14 0.33 0.33
CA ASP A 195 -4.52 0.16 0.77
C ASP A 195 -5.07 1.40 1.50
N LEU A 196 -4.34 2.53 1.60
CA LEU A 196 -4.83 3.72 2.34
C LEU A 196 -6.19 4.20 1.81
N LEU A 197 -6.36 4.20 0.49
CA LEU A 197 -7.63 4.60 -0.13
C LEU A 197 -8.78 3.64 0.26
N ARG A 198 -8.47 2.35 0.40
CA ARG A 198 -9.44 1.34 0.81
C ARG A 198 -9.78 1.49 2.28
N LEU A 199 -8.80 1.77 3.14
CA LEU A 199 -9.00 2.09 4.54
C LEU A 199 -9.89 3.33 4.68
N THR A 200 -9.53 4.45 4.04
CA THR A 200 -10.26 5.71 4.14
C THR A 200 -11.68 5.64 3.60
N ARG A 201 -11.92 4.92 2.49
CA ARG A 201 -13.29 4.62 2.02
C ARG A 201 -14.10 3.87 3.07
N ARG A 202 -13.49 2.93 3.78
CA ARG A 202 -14.16 2.19 4.85
C ARG A 202 -14.45 3.06 6.07
N LEU A 203 -13.48 3.84 6.52
CA LEU A 203 -13.68 4.80 7.61
C LEU A 203 -14.81 5.78 7.25
N LYS A 204 -14.84 6.27 6.01
CA LYS A 204 -15.93 7.11 5.49
C LYS A 204 -17.29 6.41 5.53
N GLN A 205 -17.37 5.15 5.11
CA GLN A 205 -18.62 4.35 5.15
C GLN A 205 -19.16 4.20 6.57
N GLN A 206 -18.28 4.09 7.57
CA GLN A 206 -18.65 3.97 8.98
C GLN A 206 -18.79 5.34 9.69
N LYS A 207 -18.69 6.46 8.96
CA LYS A 207 -18.75 7.83 9.48
C LYS A 207 -17.65 8.14 10.53
N LEU A 208 -16.49 7.52 10.37
CA LEU A 208 -15.31 7.68 11.23
C LEU A 208 -14.32 8.73 10.70
N LEU A 209 -14.74 9.53 9.72
CA LEU A 209 -13.98 10.66 9.19
C LEU A 209 -14.77 11.96 9.35
N ILE A 210 -14.14 13.00 9.86
CA ILE A 210 -14.70 14.36 9.99
C ILE A 210 -14.47 15.23 8.75
N GLY A 211 -13.53 14.82 7.88
CA GLY A 211 -13.17 15.52 6.64
C GLY A 211 -13.14 14.59 5.43
N ASN A 212 -12.98 15.18 4.24
CA ASN A 212 -12.74 14.39 3.05
C ASN A 212 -11.27 13.94 2.99
N PRO A 213 -11.00 12.64 2.76
CA PRO A 213 -9.64 12.14 2.59
C PRO A 213 -9.09 12.57 1.22
N ILE A 214 -8.52 13.77 1.15
CA ILE A 214 -7.84 14.27 -0.06
C ILE A 214 -6.36 13.96 0.08
N PHE A 215 -6.00 12.69 -0.09
CA PHE A 215 -4.60 12.32 -0.22
C PHE A 215 -4.13 12.66 -1.64
N LEU A 216 -2.86 13.08 -1.81
CA LEU A 216 -2.21 13.30 -3.11
C LEU A 216 -1.96 11.97 -3.84
N ILE A 217 -2.99 11.14 -3.94
CA ILE A 217 -3.03 10.03 -4.86
C ILE A 217 -3.49 10.67 -6.16
N ASN A 218 -2.61 10.77 -7.16
CA ASN A 218 -3.08 10.90 -8.53
C ASN A 218 -3.91 9.65 -8.80
N HIS A 219 -5.20 9.75 -8.51
CA HIS A 219 -6.17 8.79 -8.95
C HIS A 219 -6.09 8.84 -10.47
N ILE A 220 -5.66 7.73 -11.04
CA ILE A 220 -6.24 7.30 -12.29
C ILE A 220 -7.60 6.76 -11.89
N GLU A 221 -8.62 7.55 -12.14
CA GLU A 221 -9.96 7.00 -12.25
C GLU A 221 -9.89 5.84 -13.27
N TRP A 222 -10.73 4.81 -13.10
CA TRP A 222 -10.76 3.73 -14.11
C TRP A 222 -10.96 4.38 -15.48
N ARG A 223 -10.11 4.04 -16.47
CA ARG A 223 -9.98 4.67 -17.81
C ARG A 223 -9.14 5.94 -17.93
N GLU A 224 -8.60 6.49 -16.86
CA GLU A 224 -7.62 7.57 -17.02
C GLU A 224 -6.28 6.96 -17.44
N HIS A 225 -5.82 7.35 -18.63
CA HIS A 225 -4.52 6.92 -19.09
C HIS A 225 -3.45 7.63 -18.25
N LEU A 226 -2.49 6.87 -17.72
CA LEU A 226 -1.33 7.34 -16.95
C LEU A 226 -0.57 8.48 -17.63
N MET A 227 -0.64 8.50 -18.97
CA MET A 227 0.02 9.46 -19.82
C MET A 227 -0.99 9.89 -20.88
N SER A 228 -1.29 11.18 -20.85
CA SER A 228 -2.17 11.86 -21.80
C SER A 228 -1.38 12.81 -22.71
N ASP A 229 -0.09 13.03 -22.44
CA ASP A 229 0.80 13.74 -23.34
C ASP A 229 1.08 12.90 -24.59
N ALA A 230 0.86 13.51 -25.75
CA ALA A 230 0.99 12.85 -27.04
C ALA A 230 2.45 12.54 -27.40
N GLU A 231 3.41 13.36 -26.96
CA GLU A 231 4.84 13.14 -27.28
C GLU A 231 5.38 11.94 -26.49
N GLU A 232 5.19 11.93 -25.18
CA GLU A 232 5.66 10.82 -24.35
C GLU A 232 4.91 9.50 -24.65
N LEU A 233 3.63 9.57 -25.03
CA LEU A 233 2.87 8.39 -25.47
C LEU A 233 3.44 7.80 -26.77
N ALA A 234 3.82 8.65 -27.74
CA ALA A 234 4.42 8.21 -28.98
C ALA A 234 5.77 7.52 -28.75
N GLU A 235 6.58 8.05 -27.83
CA GLU A 235 7.85 7.41 -27.42
C GLU A 235 7.61 6.02 -26.83
N ILE A 236 6.62 5.87 -25.94
CA ILE A 236 6.29 4.57 -25.36
C ILE A 236 5.76 3.58 -26.38
N GLN A 237 4.86 4.02 -27.26
CA GLN A 237 4.29 3.17 -28.29
C GLN A 237 5.37 2.68 -29.28
N ALA A 238 6.40 3.50 -29.53
CA ALA A 238 7.54 3.16 -30.38
C ALA A 238 8.51 2.15 -29.72
N MET A 239 8.50 2.02 -28.39
CA MET A 239 9.33 1.03 -27.69
C MET A 239 8.85 -0.41 -27.88
N HIS A 240 7.66 -0.64 -28.47
CA HIS A 240 7.04 -1.96 -28.60
C HIS A 240 7.10 -2.80 -27.31
N PRO A 241 6.60 -2.27 -26.18
CA PRO A 241 6.66 -2.95 -24.90
C PRO A 241 5.92 -4.29 -24.93
N GLU A 242 6.48 -5.30 -24.27
CA GLU A 242 5.85 -6.62 -24.12
C GLU A 242 5.36 -6.84 -22.67
N LEU A 243 4.24 -7.55 -22.51
CA LEU A 243 3.67 -7.94 -21.23
C LEU A 243 3.33 -9.42 -21.19
N ASP A 244 4.03 -10.16 -20.34
CA ASP A 244 3.69 -11.54 -20.01
C ASP A 244 2.60 -11.59 -18.92
N LEU A 245 1.49 -12.24 -19.25
CA LEU A 245 0.25 -12.25 -18.49
C LEU A 245 -0.13 -13.69 -18.14
N TYR A 246 0.02 -14.05 -16.87
CA TYR A 246 -0.30 -15.38 -16.37
C TYR A 246 -1.74 -15.40 -15.83
N ILE A 247 -2.65 -16.09 -16.51
CA ILE A 247 -4.08 -16.07 -16.17
C ILE A 247 -4.68 -17.47 -16.06
N ALA A 248 -5.60 -17.65 -15.12
CA ALA A 248 -6.40 -18.87 -15.02
C ALA A 248 -7.53 -18.81 -16.06
N LEU A 249 -7.44 -19.58 -17.15
CA LEU A 249 -8.46 -19.56 -18.22
C LEU A 249 -9.85 -20.02 -17.74
N GLU A 250 -9.91 -20.73 -16.63
CA GLU A 250 -11.15 -21.27 -16.06
C GLU A 250 -11.80 -20.29 -15.07
N ASP A 251 -11.12 -19.20 -14.74
CA ASP A 251 -11.59 -18.17 -13.82
C ASP A 251 -12.29 -17.02 -14.59
N PRO A 252 -13.60 -16.79 -14.37
CA PRO A 252 -14.31 -15.70 -15.03
C PRO A 252 -13.79 -14.30 -14.66
N ILE A 253 -13.14 -14.13 -13.50
CA ILE A 253 -12.47 -12.85 -13.15
C ILE A 253 -11.28 -12.62 -14.08
N SER A 254 -10.44 -13.65 -14.30
CA SER A 254 -9.30 -13.58 -15.21
C SER A 254 -9.67 -13.11 -16.61
N TRP A 255 -10.82 -13.52 -17.15
CA TRP A 255 -11.33 -13.04 -18.45
C TRP A 255 -11.76 -11.58 -18.44
N LEU A 256 -12.50 -11.14 -17.41
CA LEU A 256 -12.91 -9.75 -17.25
C LEU A 256 -11.69 -8.82 -17.17
N LEU A 257 -10.65 -9.26 -16.46
CA LEU A 257 -9.41 -8.53 -16.31
C LEU A 257 -8.61 -8.50 -17.60
N LEU A 258 -8.48 -9.64 -18.31
CA LEU A 258 -7.81 -9.68 -19.60
C LEU A 258 -8.46 -8.74 -20.60
N ALA A 259 -9.79 -8.71 -20.65
CA ALA A 259 -10.52 -7.79 -21.52
C ALA A 259 -10.21 -6.32 -21.19
N TYR A 260 -10.27 -5.96 -19.90
CA TYR A 260 -9.95 -4.61 -19.44
C TYR A 260 -8.50 -4.22 -19.76
N ILE A 261 -7.53 -5.09 -19.44
CA ILE A 261 -6.11 -4.85 -19.71
C ILE A 261 -5.85 -4.70 -21.21
N LYS A 262 -6.50 -5.52 -22.03
CA LYS A 262 -6.36 -5.43 -23.48
C LYS A 262 -6.87 -4.10 -24.00
N GLU A 263 -8.10 -3.73 -23.63
CA GLU A 263 -8.76 -2.53 -24.16
C GLU A 263 -8.05 -1.25 -23.75
N GLU A 264 -7.65 -1.16 -22.49
CA GLU A 264 -7.35 0.14 -21.90
C GLU A 264 -5.86 0.32 -21.56
N LEU A 265 -5.09 -0.77 -21.53
CA LEU A 265 -3.63 -0.72 -21.42
C LEU A 265 -2.95 -1.16 -22.72
N ALA A 266 -3.26 -2.34 -23.24
CA ALA A 266 -2.51 -2.88 -24.36
C ALA A 266 -2.73 -2.11 -25.65
N ASN A 267 -4.00 -1.84 -25.99
CA ASN A 267 -4.33 -1.08 -27.19
C ASN A 267 -3.86 0.39 -27.08
N TYR A 268 -4.02 1.01 -25.91
CA TYR A 268 -3.67 2.42 -25.73
C TYR A 268 -2.16 2.68 -25.76
N TYR A 269 -1.37 1.82 -25.10
CA TYR A 269 0.10 1.94 -25.04
C TYR A 269 0.85 1.13 -26.11
N ASN A 270 0.12 0.48 -27.03
CA ASN A 270 0.68 -0.43 -28.04
C ASN A 270 1.56 -1.55 -27.42
N ILE A 271 1.10 -2.14 -26.31
CA ILE A 271 1.80 -3.22 -25.61
C ILE A 271 1.43 -4.56 -26.23
N GLN A 272 2.43 -5.37 -26.57
CA GLN A 272 2.24 -6.74 -27.01
C GLN A 272 1.97 -7.65 -25.80
N LEU A 273 0.77 -8.24 -25.74
CA LEU A 273 0.38 -9.15 -24.67
C LEU A 273 0.74 -10.60 -25.01
N ASN A 274 1.55 -11.24 -24.16
CA ASN A 274 1.80 -12.67 -24.19
C ASN A 274 1.02 -13.35 -23.07
N VAL A 275 0.01 -14.17 -23.41
CA VAL A 275 -0.87 -14.79 -22.40
C VAL A 275 -0.43 -16.22 -22.11
N TYR A 276 -0.09 -16.48 -20.85
CA TYR A 276 0.31 -17.79 -20.35
C TYR A 276 -0.81 -18.38 -19.47
N PRO A 277 -1.42 -19.50 -19.89
CA PRO A 277 -2.51 -20.11 -19.14
C PRO A 277 -1.99 -20.82 -17.88
N LEU A 278 -2.64 -20.57 -16.74
CA LEU A 278 -2.43 -21.28 -15.48
C LEU A 278 -3.57 -22.28 -15.23
N SER A 279 -3.25 -23.44 -14.66
CA SER A 279 -4.25 -24.41 -14.22
C SER A 279 -4.96 -23.90 -12.95
N TYR A 280 -6.29 -23.78 -13.01
CA TYR A 280 -7.08 -23.34 -11.87
C TYR A 280 -7.59 -24.56 -11.09
N HIS A 281 -7.04 -24.78 -9.89
CA HIS A 281 -7.38 -25.95 -9.07
C HIS A 281 -8.63 -25.74 -8.17
N GLY A 282 -9.39 -24.65 -8.33
CA GLY A 282 -10.45 -24.22 -7.39
C GLY A 282 -11.82 -23.92 -8.02
N ARG A 283 -12.27 -24.74 -9.00
CA ARG A 283 -13.46 -24.49 -9.86
C ARG A 283 -14.77 -24.16 -9.13
N ASP A 284 -14.96 -24.61 -7.88
CA ASP A 284 -16.26 -24.52 -7.19
C ASP A 284 -16.39 -23.37 -6.16
N ALA A 285 -15.33 -22.58 -5.91
CA ALA A 285 -15.32 -21.54 -4.87
C ALA A 285 -15.41 -20.10 -5.43
N PHE A 286 -16.06 -19.90 -6.58
CA PHE A 286 -16.05 -18.62 -7.28
C PHE A 286 -17.06 -17.59 -6.73
N ASP A 287 -16.60 -16.37 -6.41
CA ASP A 287 -17.45 -15.26 -5.95
C ASP A 287 -18.12 -14.54 -7.14
N TRP A 288 -19.29 -15.02 -7.54
CA TRP A 288 -20.12 -14.44 -8.60
C TRP A 288 -20.52 -12.97 -8.33
N SER A 289 -20.60 -12.57 -7.05
CA SER A 289 -20.90 -11.18 -6.68
C SER A 289 -19.73 -10.25 -7.02
N LEU A 290 -18.49 -10.76 -6.96
CA LEU A 290 -17.29 -10.03 -7.32
C LEU A 290 -17.19 -9.87 -8.83
N ALA A 291 -17.40 -10.95 -9.59
CA ALA A 291 -17.39 -10.92 -11.05
C ALA A 291 -18.41 -9.93 -11.61
N THR A 292 -19.64 -9.94 -11.08
CA THR A 292 -20.70 -9.01 -11.49
C THR A 292 -20.35 -7.55 -11.18
N ARG A 293 -19.73 -7.29 -10.01
CA ARG A 293 -19.30 -5.93 -9.65
C ARG A 293 -18.14 -5.44 -10.51
N LEU A 294 -17.17 -6.31 -10.80
CA LEU A 294 -16.05 -6.00 -11.67
C LEU A 294 -16.55 -5.67 -13.08
N SER A 295 -17.41 -6.51 -13.65
CA SER A 295 -18.03 -6.27 -14.95
C SER A 295 -18.77 -4.94 -15.04
N LYS A 296 -19.58 -4.60 -14.03
CA LYS A 296 -20.26 -3.30 -13.98
C LYS A 296 -19.30 -2.13 -13.89
N ARG A 297 -18.15 -2.31 -13.23
CA ARG A 297 -17.15 -1.26 -12.99
C ARG A 297 -16.21 -1.07 -14.17
N SER A 298 -15.86 -2.14 -14.88
CA SER A 298 -15.03 -2.08 -16.10
C SER A 298 -15.86 -1.91 -17.37
N GLU A 299 -17.19 -1.94 -17.27
CA GLU A 299 -18.15 -1.98 -18.40
C GLU A 299 -17.92 -3.13 -19.39
N VAL A 300 -17.05 -4.08 -19.07
CA VAL A 300 -16.86 -5.32 -19.84
C VAL A 300 -18.08 -6.19 -19.61
N LYS A 301 -18.78 -6.56 -20.68
CA LYS A 301 -19.96 -7.43 -20.61
C LYS A 301 -19.58 -8.78 -20.00
N PHE A 302 -20.12 -9.07 -18.81
CA PHE A 302 -20.09 -10.41 -18.26
C PHE A 302 -21.25 -11.20 -18.86
N THR A 303 -20.96 -11.89 -19.97
CA THR A 303 -21.87 -12.90 -20.50
C THR A 303 -21.99 -14.04 -19.48
N PRO A 304 -23.16 -14.71 -19.36
CA PRO A 304 -23.26 -15.87 -18.50
C PRO A 304 -22.22 -16.89 -18.97
N PHE A 305 -21.17 -17.06 -18.17
CA PHE A 305 -20.29 -18.20 -18.32
C PHE A 305 -21.23 -19.40 -18.23
N CYS A 306 -21.33 -20.20 -19.29
CA CYS A 306 -22.13 -21.41 -19.26
C CYS A 306 -21.55 -22.29 -18.16
N ARG A 307 -22.15 -22.24 -16.97
CA ARG A 307 -21.83 -23.14 -15.88
C ARG A 307 -22.23 -24.51 -16.42
N PRO A 308 -21.30 -25.46 -16.64
CA PRO A 308 -21.66 -26.76 -17.21
C PRO A 308 -22.67 -27.52 -16.33
N THR A 309 -22.87 -27.07 -15.09
CA THR A 309 -23.71 -27.66 -14.05
C THR A 309 -24.92 -26.81 -13.64
N ALA A 310 -25.15 -25.63 -14.24
CA ALA A 310 -26.40 -24.91 -14.00
C ALA A 310 -27.46 -25.45 -14.97
N GLU A 311 -28.49 -26.10 -14.45
CA GLU A 311 -29.67 -26.44 -15.27
C GLU A 311 -30.24 -25.16 -15.87
N SER A 312 -30.29 -25.11 -17.20
CA SER A 312 -30.91 -24.01 -17.94
C SER A 312 -32.41 -24.01 -17.64
N THR A 313 -32.86 -23.08 -16.82
CA THR A 313 -34.29 -22.80 -16.66
C THR A 313 -34.64 -21.64 -17.59
N PHE A 314 -35.38 -21.95 -18.64
CA PHE A 314 -36.08 -20.96 -19.48
C PHE A 314 -37.40 -20.55 -18.82
#